data_AF-A0A820CIH9-F1
#
_entry.id   AF-A0A820CIH9-F1
#
_cell.length_a   1.000
_cell.length_b   1.000
_cell.length_c   1.000
_cell.angle_alpha   90.00
_cell.angle_beta   90.00
_cell.angle_gamma   90.00
#
_symmetry.space_group_name_H-M   'P 1'
#
loop_
_entity.id
_entity.type
_entity.pdbx_description
1 polymer ?
#
loop_
_entity_poly.entity_id
_entity_poly.type
_entity_poly.pdbx_seq_one_letter_code
_entity_poly.pdbx_strand_id
1 'polypeptide(L)'
;MSCLASSMKTDIRTTGIDQQNIMTFAYVFCVTLMVTFGIISNVISIDTFRQTSIRSTTVGVYLLIYSCCSLFGLIMLVCRLFQLIDSLTYLPFFFICNVISGLASIFTRICLWLNRFTAFQRSLLSFEPNYIINKFRSRSIVLKQIFCIIILIFLMHIHELICRVTLSDPVAPGKFVCQIKYPNALLILNQIFSILHIFIPFFLHLLSTCLILTSISRRRALLHRTTYWKQWMKEFHTHSHLFVAPIIAM
;
A
#
# COMPACT_ATOMS: atom_id res chain seq x y z
N MET A 1 -41.35 32.45 13.03
CA MET A 1 -40.37 31.87 12.07
C MET A 1 -38.97 31.66 12.65
N SER A 2 -38.52 32.42 13.65
CA SER A 2 -37.17 32.31 14.24
C SER A 2 -36.93 31.02 15.07
N CYS A 3 -37.93 30.50 15.80
CA CYS A 3 -37.78 29.24 16.56
C CYS A 3 -37.67 27.98 15.68
N LEU A 4 -38.40 27.94 14.57
CA LEU A 4 -38.39 26.81 13.63
C LEU A 4 -37.04 26.65 12.92
N ALA A 5 -36.41 27.77 12.54
CA ALA A 5 -35.06 27.76 11.97
C ALA A 5 -33.98 27.32 12.98
N SER A 6 -34.15 27.65 14.27
CA SER A 6 -33.24 27.21 15.34
C SER A 6 -33.36 25.70 15.61
N SER A 7 -34.59 25.17 15.68
CA SER A 7 -34.86 23.74 15.86
C SER A 7 -34.35 22.90 14.69
N MET A 8 -34.56 23.38 13.46
CA MET A 8 -34.10 22.67 12.25
C MET A 8 -32.57 22.66 12.14
N LYS A 9 -31.90 23.74 12.57
CA LYS A 9 -30.42 23.83 12.59
C LYS A 9 -29.80 22.95 13.67
N THR A 10 -30.51 22.70 14.76
CA THR A 10 -30.08 21.78 15.84
C THR A 10 -30.31 20.32 15.47
N ASP A 11 -31.42 19.98 14.79
CA ASP A 11 -31.67 18.63 14.26
C ASP A 11 -30.66 18.22 13.17
N ILE A 12 -30.36 19.12 12.22
CA ILE A 12 -29.36 18.84 11.17
C ILE A 12 -27.95 18.67 11.77
N ARG A 13 -27.65 19.41 12.85
CA ARG A 13 -26.35 19.32 13.52
C ARG A 13 -26.22 18.05 14.37
N THR A 14 -27.28 17.64 15.07
CA THR A 14 -27.28 16.41 15.89
C THR A 14 -27.22 15.16 15.01
N THR A 15 -28.05 15.09 13.97
CA THR A 15 -27.98 14.01 12.97
C THR A 15 -26.60 13.91 12.29
N GLY A 16 -25.98 15.06 11.97
CA GLY A 16 -24.61 15.09 11.43
C GLY A 16 -23.54 14.60 12.42
N ILE A 17 -23.67 14.92 13.71
CA ILE A 17 -22.73 14.49 14.77
C ILE A 17 -22.87 12.98 15.03
N ASP A 18 -24.10 12.46 15.10
CA ASP A 18 -24.35 11.04 15.36
C ASP A 18 -23.87 10.18 14.20
N GLN A 19 -24.13 10.60 12.96
CA GLN A 19 -23.63 9.92 11.76
C GLN A 19 -22.09 9.94 11.71
N GLN A 20 -21.46 11.05 12.07
CA GLN A 20 -20.00 11.15 12.15
C GLN A 20 -19.42 10.22 13.22
N ASN A 21 -20.03 10.13 14.40
CA ASN A 21 -19.60 9.24 15.48
C ASN A 21 -19.71 7.76 15.10
N ILE A 22 -20.81 7.37 14.43
CA ILE A 22 -21.00 5.99 13.93
C ILE A 22 -19.93 5.64 12.90
N MET A 23 -19.66 6.54 11.94
CA MET A 23 -18.62 6.33 10.93
C MET A 23 -17.22 6.23 11.55
N THR A 24 -16.90 7.07 12.54
CA THR A 24 -15.64 7.00 13.28
C THR A 24 -15.51 5.69 14.06
N PHE A 25 -16.56 5.26 14.77
CA PHE A 25 -16.54 4.01 15.51
C PHE A 25 -16.31 2.80 14.59
N ALA A 26 -17.08 2.71 13.50
CA ALA A 26 -16.92 1.63 12.52
C ALA A 26 -15.53 1.62 11.89
N TYR A 27 -14.99 2.79 11.54
CA TYR A 27 -13.63 2.92 11.00
C TYR A 27 -12.57 2.44 12.00
N VAL A 28 -12.61 2.92 13.24
CA VAL A 28 -11.66 2.52 14.30
C VAL A 28 -11.71 1.01 14.53
N PHE A 29 -12.92 0.45 14.66
CA PHE A 29 -13.11 -0.98 14.88
C PHE A 29 -12.51 -1.83 13.74
N CYS A 30 -12.83 -1.51 12.49
CA CYS A 30 -12.31 -2.22 11.32
C CYS A 30 -10.78 -2.11 11.23
N VAL A 31 -10.21 -0.91 11.42
CA VAL A 31 -8.76 -0.72 11.35
C VAL A 31 -8.05 -1.47 12.49
N THR A 32 -8.60 -1.47 13.71
CA THR A 32 -8.02 -2.21 14.83
C THR A 32 -7.94 -3.71 14.51
N LEU A 33 -9.00 -4.31 13.95
CA LEU A 33 -8.98 -5.71 13.53
C LEU A 33 -7.91 -5.96 12.44
N MET A 34 -7.86 -5.11 11.41
CA MET A 34 -6.85 -5.24 10.34
C MET A 34 -5.42 -5.13 10.90
N VAL A 35 -5.19 -4.23 11.85
CA VAL A 35 -3.89 -4.04 12.50
C VAL A 35 -3.51 -5.28 13.31
N THR A 36 -4.42 -5.85 14.11
CA THR A 36 -4.10 -7.03 14.92
C THR A 36 -3.75 -8.22 14.04
N PHE A 37 -4.53 -8.49 12.99
CA PHE A 37 -4.21 -9.56 12.03
C PHE A 37 -2.90 -9.28 11.30
N GLY A 38 -2.66 -8.02 10.91
CA GLY A 38 -1.45 -7.59 10.22
C GLY A 38 -0.20 -7.76 11.07
N ILE A 39 -0.23 -7.40 12.36
CA ILE A 39 0.92 -7.56 13.27
C ILE A 39 1.26 -9.03 13.43
N ILE A 40 0.26 -9.89 13.74
CA ILE A 40 0.48 -11.33 13.93
C ILE A 40 1.07 -11.95 12.65
N SER A 41 0.49 -11.64 11.49
CA SER A 41 0.94 -12.17 10.20
C SER A 41 2.37 -11.76 9.86
N ASN A 42 2.73 -10.49 10.12
CA ASN A 42 4.09 -10.00 9.85
C ASN A 42 5.12 -10.57 10.82
N VAL A 43 4.78 -10.76 12.10
CA VAL A 43 5.70 -11.36 13.09
C VAL A 43 6.04 -12.81 12.70
N ILE A 44 5.03 -13.61 12.36
CA ILE A 44 5.24 -15.00 11.88
C ILE A 44 6.04 -15.01 10.58
N SER A 45 5.75 -14.07 9.67
CA SER A 45 6.48 -13.95 8.40
C SER A 45 7.94 -13.60 8.61
N ILE A 46 8.26 -12.67 9.52
CA ILE A 46 9.64 -12.29 9.84
C ILE A 46 10.41 -13.51 10.36
N ASP A 47 9.83 -14.27 11.31
CA ASP A 47 10.44 -15.49 11.82
C ASP A 47 10.74 -16.49 10.69
N THR A 48 9.74 -16.74 9.85
CA THR A 48 9.84 -17.65 8.70
C THR A 48 10.93 -17.22 7.70
N PHE A 49 10.93 -15.96 7.26
CA PHE A 49 11.86 -15.47 6.23
C PHE A 49 13.27 -15.20 6.77
N ARG A 50 13.46 -15.17 8.08
CA ARG A 50 14.79 -15.06 8.70
C ARG A 50 15.58 -16.37 8.59
N GLN A 51 14.91 -17.51 8.40
CA GLN A 51 15.56 -18.81 8.19
C GLN A 51 16.50 -18.77 6.98
N THR A 52 17.71 -19.31 7.13
CA THR A 52 18.81 -19.20 6.15
C THR A 52 18.47 -19.85 4.80
N SER A 53 17.70 -20.94 4.82
CA SER A 53 17.21 -21.65 3.64
C SER A 53 16.37 -20.72 2.74
N ILE A 54 15.40 -20.02 3.32
CA ILE A 54 14.44 -19.19 2.58
C ILE A 54 15.10 -17.85 2.19
N ARG A 55 15.92 -17.27 3.06
CA ARG A 55 16.66 -16.02 2.80
C ARG A 55 17.68 -16.12 1.67
N SER A 56 18.10 -17.33 1.30
CA SER A 56 18.97 -17.56 0.14
C SER A 56 18.29 -17.20 -1.19
N THR A 57 16.96 -17.17 -1.21
CA THR A 57 16.17 -16.80 -2.38
C THR A 57 15.98 -15.29 -2.47
N THR A 58 16.00 -14.75 -3.68
CA THR A 58 15.74 -13.32 -3.94
C THR A 58 14.38 -12.88 -3.42
N VAL A 59 13.37 -13.74 -3.62
CA VAL A 59 12.00 -13.55 -3.16
C VAL A 59 11.91 -13.48 -1.63
N GLY A 60 12.66 -14.33 -0.92
CA GLY A 60 12.73 -14.29 0.55
C GLY A 60 13.26 -12.97 1.09
N VAL A 61 14.27 -12.37 0.42
CA VAL A 61 14.82 -11.06 0.80
C VAL A 61 13.78 -9.94 0.65
N TYR A 62 13.01 -9.92 -0.44
CA TYR A 62 11.93 -8.96 -0.62
C TYR A 62 10.86 -9.08 0.46
N LEU A 63 10.43 -10.31 0.77
CA LEU A 63 9.37 -10.55 1.76
C LEU A 63 9.79 -10.19 3.17
N LEU A 64 11.06 -10.43 3.53
CA LEU A 64 11.57 -10.03 4.83
C LEU A 64 11.54 -8.50 4.99
N ILE A 65 12.04 -7.76 3.98
CA ILE A 65 12.04 -6.29 4.01
C ILE A 65 10.61 -5.76 3.99
N TYR A 66 9.73 -6.32 3.16
CA TYR A 66 8.30 -6.01 3.16
C TYR A 66 7.67 -6.21 4.54
N SER A 67 7.93 -7.32 5.22
CA SER A 67 7.32 -7.63 6.52
C SER A 67 7.80 -6.66 7.60
N CYS A 68 9.10 -6.30 7.59
CA CYS A 68 9.63 -5.26 8.46
C CYS A 68 8.97 -3.89 8.18
N CYS A 69 8.92 -3.46 6.92
CA CYS A 69 8.28 -2.19 6.53
C CYS A 69 6.79 -2.16 6.88
N SER A 70 6.08 -3.27 6.70
CA SER A 70 4.67 -3.39 7.02
C SER A 70 4.43 -3.27 8.51
N LEU A 71 5.27 -3.90 9.35
CA LEU A 71 5.19 -3.76 10.80
C LEU A 71 5.38 -2.31 11.25
N PHE A 72 6.38 -1.60 10.71
CA PHE A 72 6.56 -0.16 10.99
C PHE A 72 5.36 0.66 10.54
N GLY A 73 4.81 0.40 9.35
CA GLY A 73 3.60 1.08 8.86
C GLY A 73 2.37 0.87 9.75
N LEU A 74 2.18 -0.35 10.26
CA LEU A 74 1.08 -0.68 11.18
C LEU A 74 1.24 0.03 12.52
N ILE A 75 2.45 0.11 13.08
CA ILE A 75 2.72 0.87 14.31
C ILE A 75 2.38 2.36 14.11
N MET A 76 2.78 2.96 12.98
CA MET A 76 2.46 4.35 12.67
C MET A 76 0.93 4.56 12.50
N LEU A 77 0.22 3.58 11.93
CA LEU A 77 -1.24 3.62 11.82
C LEU A 77 -1.92 3.59 13.19
N VAL A 78 -1.42 2.77 14.12
CA VAL A 78 -1.90 2.74 15.52
C VAL A 78 -1.70 4.10 16.20
N CYS A 79 -0.52 4.71 16.05
CA CYS A 79 -0.26 6.06 16.58
C CYS A 79 -1.26 7.08 16.03
N ARG A 80 -1.67 6.95 14.77
CA ARG A 80 -2.69 7.81 14.15
C ARG A 80 -4.09 7.58 14.72
N LEU A 81 -4.45 6.34 15.07
CA LEU A 81 -5.74 6.06 15.70
C LEU A 81 -5.86 6.71 17.08
N PHE A 82 -4.77 6.73 17.85
CA PHE A 82 -4.75 7.42 19.15
C PHE A 82 -5.05 8.92 19.01
N GLN A 83 -4.59 9.58 17.95
CA GLN A 83 -4.92 10.99 17.67
C GLN A 83 -6.40 11.21 17.37
N LEU A 84 -7.09 10.23 16.79
CA LEU A 84 -8.52 10.36 16.47
C LEU A 84 -9.39 10.28 17.72
N ILE A 85 -8.91 9.57 18.75
CA ILE A 85 -9.64 9.32 20.00
C ILE A 85 -9.35 10.40 21.04
N ASP A 86 -8.12 10.93 21.09
CA ASP A 86 -7.67 11.83 22.16
C ASP A 86 -7.47 13.29 21.71
N SER A 87 -7.79 14.23 22.60
CA SER A 87 -7.59 15.68 22.39
C SER A 87 -6.16 16.07 22.76
N LEU A 88 -5.21 15.69 21.92
CA LEU A 88 -3.79 15.95 22.15
C LEU A 88 -3.44 17.44 22.15
N THR A 89 -2.45 17.82 22.96
CA THR A 89 -1.82 19.15 22.96
C THR A 89 -1.13 19.45 21.61
N TYR A 90 -0.86 20.73 21.33
CA TYR A 90 -0.34 21.17 20.01
C TYR A 90 0.92 20.44 19.53
N LEU A 91 1.93 20.26 20.38
CA LEU A 91 3.21 19.64 20.01
C LEU A 91 3.08 18.15 19.60
N PRO A 92 2.47 17.26 20.41
CA PRO A 92 2.24 15.89 19.98
C PRO A 92 1.31 15.83 18.76
N PHE A 93 0.31 16.70 18.69
CA PHE A 93 -0.57 16.80 17.52
C PHE A 93 0.21 17.13 16.24
N PHE A 94 1.13 18.10 16.27
CA PHE A 94 1.97 18.46 15.13
C PHE A 94 2.83 17.30 14.64
N PHE A 95 3.52 16.62 15.56
CA PHE A 95 4.39 15.49 15.19
C PHE A 95 3.58 14.32 14.59
N ILE A 96 2.44 13.97 15.20
CA ILE A 96 1.60 12.87 14.73
C ILE A 96 0.94 13.23 13.39
N CYS A 97 0.42 14.45 13.26
CA CYS A 97 -0.18 14.95 12.02
C CYS A 97 0.85 14.97 10.87
N ASN A 98 2.02 15.58 11.05
CA ASN A 98 2.94 15.81 9.95
C ASN A 98 3.84 14.62 9.67
N VAL A 99 4.48 14.08 10.71
CA VAL A 99 5.52 13.06 10.54
C VAL A 99 4.90 11.67 10.48
N ILE A 100 4.14 11.27 11.50
CA ILE A 100 3.60 9.90 11.60
C ILE A 100 2.68 9.59 10.42
N SER A 101 1.73 10.48 10.12
CA SER A 101 0.79 10.20 9.04
C SER A 101 1.42 10.32 7.65
N GLY A 102 2.48 11.12 7.46
CA GLY A 102 3.25 11.12 6.22
C GLY A 102 4.06 9.83 6.06
N LEU A 103 4.78 9.42 7.10
CA LEU A 103 5.53 8.16 7.12
C LEU A 103 4.63 6.94 6.93
N ALA A 104 3.45 6.90 7.57
CA ALA A 104 2.48 5.82 7.38
C ALA A 104 2.06 5.67 5.90
N SER A 105 1.85 6.79 5.20
CA SER A 105 1.56 6.80 3.75
C SER A 105 2.74 6.23 2.96
N ILE A 106 3.95 6.71 3.22
CA ILE A 106 5.19 6.26 2.56
C ILE A 106 5.42 4.76 2.76
N PHE A 107 5.34 4.25 3.99
CA PHE A 107 5.51 2.82 4.26
C PHE A 107 4.47 1.96 3.57
N THR A 108 3.22 2.42 3.51
CA THR A 108 2.14 1.72 2.79
C THR A 108 2.46 1.61 1.29
N ARG A 109 2.97 2.70 0.69
CA ARG A 109 3.36 2.73 -0.73
C ARG A 109 4.60 1.88 -1.00
N ILE A 110 5.59 1.90 -0.10
CA ILE A 110 6.75 0.99 -0.16
C ILE A 110 6.28 -0.45 -0.15
N CYS A 111 5.40 -0.82 0.78
CA CYS A 111 4.86 -2.18 0.87
C CYS A 111 4.12 -2.59 -0.41
N LEU A 112 3.29 -1.69 -0.96
CA LEU A 112 2.58 -1.95 -2.22
C LEU A 112 3.57 -2.24 -3.38
N TRP A 113 4.57 -1.39 -3.54
CA TRP A 113 5.58 -1.53 -4.59
C TRP A 113 6.40 -2.80 -4.41
N LEU A 114 6.93 -3.04 -3.20
CA LEU A 114 7.69 -4.26 -2.90
C LEU A 114 6.88 -5.53 -3.18
N ASN A 115 5.60 -5.54 -2.82
CA ASN A 115 4.73 -6.69 -3.10
C ASN A 115 4.57 -6.95 -4.61
N ARG A 116 4.35 -5.90 -5.42
CA ARG A 116 4.25 -6.05 -6.89
C ARG A 116 5.57 -6.48 -7.52
N PHE A 117 6.68 -5.88 -7.10
CA PHE A 117 8.02 -6.29 -7.55
C PHE A 117 8.33 -7.73 -7.16
N THR A 118 7.90 -8.19 -5.98
CA THR A 118 8.06 -9.59 -5.55
C THR A 118 7.32 -10.54 -6.47
N ALA A 119 6.07 -10.23 -6.82
CA ALA A 119 5.29 -11.03 -7.78
C ALA A 119 5.97 -11.10 -9.15
N PHE A 120 6.42 -9.94 -9.66
CA PHE A 120 7.16 -9.87 -10.91
C PHE A 120 8.44 -10.70 -10.88
N GLN A 121 9.24 -10.57 -9.81
CA GLN A 121 10.47 -11.34 -9.63
C GLN A 121 10.20 -12.86 -9.57
N ARG A 122 9.14 -13.29 -8.86
CA ARG A 122 8.70 -14.70 -8.83
C ARG A 122 8.35 -15.20 -10.22
N SER A 123 7.62 -14.39 -11.00
CA SER A 123 7.22 -14.77 -12.36
C SER A 123 8.41 -14.91 -13.30
N LEU A 124 9.42 -14.05 -13.18
CA LEU A 124 10.66 -14.15 -13.93
C LEU A 124 11.44 -15.43 -13.59
N LEU A 125 11.52 -15.79 -12.31
CA LEU A 125 12.22 -17.01 -11.87
C LEU A 125 11.50 -18.29 -12.31
N SER A 126 10.19 -18.26 -12.54
CA SER A 126 9.44 -19.40 -13.09
C SER A 126 9.69 -19.61 -14.58
N PHE A 127 10.25 -18.62 -15.28
CA PHE A 127 10.64 -18.77 -16.67
C PHE A 127 11.95 -19.56 -16.79
N GLU A 128 12.14 -20.27 -17.92
CA GLU A 128 13.35 -21.10 -18.13
C GLU A 128 14.62 -20.28 -17.93
N PRO A 129 15.64 -20.84 -17.24
CA PRO A 129 16.83 -20.11 -16.85
C PRO A 129 17.60 -19.63 -18.08
N ASN A 130 17.58 -18.31 -18.31
CA ASN A 130 18.41 -17.60 -19.26
C ASN A 130 19.42 -16.69 -18.53
N TYR A 131 20.45 -16.22 -19.24
CA TYR A 131 21.47 -15.30 -18.71
C TYR A 131 20.87 -14.10 -17.94
N ILE A 132 19.80 -13.50 -18.48
CA ILE A 132 19.08 -12.39 -17.85
C ILE A 132 18.53 -12.80 -16.48
N ILE A 133 17.87 -13.95 -16.38
CA ILE A 133 17.26 -14.44 -15.14
C ILE A 133 18.33 -14.73 -14.08
N ASN A 134 19.49 -15.26 -14.49
CA ASN A 134 20.61 -15.49 -13.58
C ASN A 134 21.17 -14.17 -13.02
N LYS A 135 21.19 -13.09 -13.81
CA LYS A 135 21.56 -11.75 -13.34
C LYS A 135 20.57 -11.23 -12.28
N PHE A 136 19.26 -11.35 -12.53
CA PHE A 136 18.23 -10.94 -11.56
C PHE A 136 18.17 -11.83 -10.31
N ARG A 137 18.83 -13.00 -10.31
CA ARG A 137 18.98 -13.88 -9.14
C ARG A 137 20.01 -13.34 -8.11
N SER A 138 20.85 -12.39 -8.49
CA SER A 138 21.88 -11.86 -7.59
C SER A 138 21.29 -11.08 -6.42
N ARG A 139 21.69 -11.45 -5.19
CA ARG A 139 21.28 -10.76 -3.96
C ARG A 139 21.63 -9.27 -3.96
N SER A 140 22.81 -8.92 -4.47
CA SER A 140 23.25 -7.52 -4.52
C SER A 140 22.38 -6.67 -5.47
N ILE A 141 21.89 -7.27 -6.56
CA ILE A 141 20.99 -6.58 -7.50
C ILE A 141 19.63 -6.37 -6.85
N VAL A 142 19.10 -7.37 -6.15
CA VAL A 142 17.83 -7.26 -5.40
C VAL A 142 17.91 -6.17 -4.34
N LEU A 143 18.98 -6.12 -3.54
CA LEU A 143 19.14 -5.08 -2.52
C LEU A 143 19.22 -3.68 -3.13
N LYS A 144 19.93 -3.52 -4.26
CA LYS A 144 19.97 -2.24 -5.01
C LYS A 144 18.59 -1.85 -5.55
N GLN A 145 17.80 -2.81 -6.04
CA GLN A 145 16.44 -2.57 -6.50
C GLN A 145 15.52 -2.12 -5.36
N ILE A 146 15.56 -2.80 -4.22
CA ILE A 146 14.77 -2.45 -3.03
C ILE A 146 15.13 -1.04 -2.55
N PHE A 147 16.43 -0.75 -2.44
CA PHE A 147 16.92 0.57 -2.05
C PHE A 147 16.46 1.67 -3.02
N CYS A 148 16.53 1.42 -4.33
CA CYS A 148 16.04 2.34 -5.36
C CYS A 148 14.52 2.60 -5.23
N ILE A 149 13.72 1.55 -4.99
CA ILE A 149 12.27 1.68 -4.77
C ILE A 149 11.97 2.57 -3.55
N ILE A 150 12.67 2.34 -2.44
CA ILE A 150 12.48 3.13 -1.21
C ILE A 150 12.80 4.60 -1.46
N ILE A 151 13.94 4.90 -2.09
CA ILE A 151 14.35 6.28 -2.42
C ILE A 151 13.32 6.94 -3.33
N LEU A 152 12.92 6.26 -4.40
CA LEU A 152 11.98 6.80 -5.39
C LEU A 152 10.64 7.15 -4.73
N ILE A 153 10.12 6.29 -3.87
CA ILE A 153 8.86 6.54 -3.15
C ILE A 153 9.02 7.70 -2.17
N PHE A 154 10.14 7.76 -1.45
CA PHE A 154 10.39 8.87 -0.54
C PHE A 154 10.44 10.21 -1.29
N LEU A 155 11.11 10.26 -2.44
CA LEU A 155 11.19 11.44 -3.28
C LEU A 155 9.81 11.84 -3.84
N MET A 156 8.97 10.85 -4.20
CA MET A 156 7.60 11.10 -4.66
C MET A 156 6.65 11.60 -3.56
N HIS A 157 7.00 11.47 -2.27
CA HIS A 157 6.17 11.92 -1.14
C HIS A 157 6.74 13.11 -0.38
N ILE A 158 7.94 13.59 -0.73
CA ILE A 158 8.59 14.68 -0.02
C ILE A 158 7.75 15.96 -0.03
N HIS A 159 7.02 16.23 -1.12
CA HIS A 159 6.15 17.40 -1.24
C HIS A 159 4.94 17.31 -0.30
N GLU A 160 4.40 16.10 -0.09
CA GLU A 160 3.27 15.86 0.81
C GLU A 160 3.67 16.07 2.27
N LEU A 161 4.89 15.67 2.65
CA LEU A 161 5.44 15.91 3.99
C LEU A 161 5.62 17.41 4.27
N ILE A 162 6.07 18.18 3.27
CA ILE A 162 6.37 19.61 3.42
C ILE A 162 5.08 20.47 3.42
N CYS A 163 4.10 20.12 2.59
CA CYS A 163 2.87 20.93 2.41
C CYS A 163 1.77 20.64 3.44
N ARG A 164 2.05 19.76 4.41
CA ARG A 164 1.10 19.42 5.47
C ARG A 164 1.18 20.46 6.58
N VAL A 165 0.03 21.05 6.90
CA VAL A 165 -0.09 22.13 7.89
C VAL A 165 -1.10 21.77 8.97
N THR A 166 -0.77 22.14 10.20
CA THR A 166 -1.69 22.09 11.35
C THR A 166 -2.37 23.44 11.52
N LEU A 167 -3.70 23.45 11.47
CA LEU A 167 -4.52 24.65 11.63
C LEU A 167 -5.34 24.53 12.92
N SER A 168 -5.60 25.66 13.61
CA SER A 168 -6.56 25.67 14.72
C SER A 168 -7.98 25.48 14.16
N ASP A 169 -8.79 24.65 14.81
CA ASP A 169 -10.19 24.47 14.46
C ASP A 169 -10.95 25.78 14.76
N PRO A 170 -11.64 26.38 13.77
CA PRO A 170 -12.41 27.60 14.00
C PRO A 170 -13.67 27.38 14.85
N VAL A 171 -14.13 26.13 15.00
CA VAL A 171 -15.36 25.75 15.73
C VAL A 171 -15.05 25.30 17.16
N ALA A 172 -13.85 24.78 17.41
CA ALA A 172 -13.45 24.23 18.71
C ALA A 172 -12.10 24.83 19.17
N PRO A 173 -12.11 25.91 19.96
CA PRO A 173 -10.87 26.54 20.44
C PRO A 173 -10.05 25.54 21.26
N GLY A 174 -8.76 25.40 20.93
CA GLY A 174 -7.86 24.43 21.52
C GLY A 174 -7.77 23.08 20.78
N LYS A 175 -8.63 22.83 19.78
CA LYS A 175 -8.48 21.70 18.86
C LYS A 175 -7.72 22.11 17.59
N PHE A 176 -6.93 21.19 17.07
CA PHE A 176 -6.17 21.37 15.83
C PHE A 176 -6.65 20.38 14.77
N VAL A 177 -6.57 20.80 13.51
CA VAL A 177 -6.90 19.98 12.33
C VAL A 177 -5.69 19.91 11.43
N CYS A 178 -5.45 18.72 10.90
CA CYS A 178 -4.36 18.43 9.97
C CYS A 178 -4.89 18.58 8.53
N GLN A 179 -4.40 19.55 7.76
CA GLN A 179 -4.81 19.76 6.37
C GLN A 179 -3.59 19.86 5.46
N ILE A 180 -3.71 19.32 4.25
CA ILE A 180 -2.70 19.48 3.21
C ILE A 180 -3.07 20.70 2.37
N LYS A 181 -2.17 21.67 2.25
CA LYS A 181 -2.36 22.87 1.43
C LYS A 181 -1.30 22.92 0.34
N TYR A 182 -1.69 22.54 -0.88
CA TYR A 182 -0.80 22.58 -2.03
C TYR A 182 -0.91 23.92 -2.78
N PRO A 183 0.20 24.57 -3.15
CA PRO A 183 0.21 25.53 -4.24
C PRO A 183 -0.09 24.82 -5.58
N ASN A 184 -0.66 25.55 -6.55
CA ASN A 184 -1.16 24.98 -7.80
C ASN A 184 -0.14 24.10 -8.56
N ALA A 185 1.14 24.48 -8.57
CA ALA A 185 2.19 23.69 -9.21
C ALA A 185 2.44 22.32 -8.53
N LEU A 186 2.37 22.28 -7.19
CA LEU A 186 2.54 21.03 -6.44
C LEU A 186 1.29 20.14 -6.51
N LEU A 187 0.12 20.72 -6.77
CA LEU A 187 -1.10 19.95 -7.00
C LEU A 187 -0.99 19.08 -8.25
N ILE A 188 -0.47 19.64 -9.35
CA ILE A 188 -0.26 18.90 -10.61
C ILE A 188 0.75 17.77 -10.40
N LEU A 189 1.88 18.06 -9.73
CA LEU A 189 2.87 17.03 -9.41
C LEU A 189 2.30 15.91 -8.53
N ASN A 190 1.50 16.27 -7.51
CA ASN A 190 0.84 15.29 -6.65
C ASN A 190 -0.12 14.38 -7.44
N GLN A 191 -0.85 14.93 -8.41
CA GLN A 191 -1.71 14.14 -9.29
C GLN A 191 -0.89 13.19 -10.16
N ILE A 192 0.21 13.66 -10.76
CA ILE A 192 1.12 12.82 -11.55
C ILE A 192 1.68 11.68 -10.70
N PHE A 193 2.21 11.95 -9.51
CA PHE A 193 2.73 10.90 -8.63
C PHE A 193 1.65 9.92 -8.17
N SER A 194 0.44 10.40 -7.91
CA SER A 194 -0.70 9.53 -7.59
C SER A 194 -1.02 8.57 -8.73
N ILE A 195 -1.03 9.07 -9.98
CA ILE A 195 -1.21 8.25 -11.18
C ILE A 195 -0.09 7.23 -11.30
N LEU A 196 1.19 7.64 -11.14
CA LEU A 196 2.33 6.74 -11.23
C LEU A 196 2.30 5.63 -10.16
N HIS A 197 1.92 5.97 -8.92
CA HIS A 197 1.78 5.00 -7.84
C HIS A 197 0.66 3.97 -8.05
N ILE A 198 -0.28 4.23 -8.96
CA ILE A 198 -1.33 3.28 -9.35
C ILE A 198 -0.88 2.50 -10.59
N PHE A 199 -0.49 3.21 -11.65
CA PHE A 199 -0.17 2.61 -12.94
C PHE A 199 1.07 1.71 -12.90
N ILE A 200 2.16 2.11 -12.25
CA ILE A 200 3.39 1.30 -12.25
C ILE A 200 3.17 -0.05 -11.53
N PRO A 201 2.62 -0.09 -10.30
CA PRO A 201 2.25 -1.35 -9.65
C PRO A 201 1.26 -2.20 -10.46
N PHE A 202 0.30 -1.56 -11.14
CA PHE A 202 -0.65 -2.25 -12.01
C PHE A 202 0.05 -2.95 -13.19
N PHE A 203 0.90 -2.24 -13.93
CA PHE A 203 1.64 -2.81 -15.06
C PHE A 203 2.56 -3.96 -14.63
N LEU A 204 3.27 -3.82 -13.51
CA LEU A 204 4.13 -4.89 -12.98
C LEU A 204 3.33 -6.15 -12.64
N HIS A 205 2.14 -5.98 -12.07
CA HIS A 205 1.27 -7.09 -11.75
C HIS A 205 0.72 -7.76 -13.02
N LEU A 206 0.26 -6.97 -14.00
CA LEU A 206 -0.20 -7.49 -15.28
C LEU A 206 0.88 -8.29 -15.99
N LEU A 207 2.11 -7.75 -16.07
CA LEU A 207 3.26 -8.44 -16.63
C LEU A 207 3.56 -9.74 -15.87
N SER A 208 3.51 -9.71 -14.55
CA SER A 208 3.74 -10.89 -13.71
C SER A 208 2.74 -12.02 -14.03
N THR A 209 1.45 -11.71 -14.11
CA THR A 209 0.40 -12.68 -14.45
C THR A 209 0.58 -13.24 -15.86
N CYS A 210 0.90 -12.39 -16.84
CA CYS A 210 1.18 -12.82 -18.22
C CYS A 210 2.39 -13.76 -18.31
N LEU A 211 3.47 -13.48 -17.56
CA LEU A 211 4.66 -14.32 -17.52
C LEU A 211 4.39 -15.68 -16.87
N ILE A 212 3.63 -15.71 -15.77
CA ILE A 212 3.21 -16.96 -15.12
C ILE A 212 2.36 -17.81 -16.06
N LEU A 213 1.36 -17.19 -16.69
CA LEU A 213 0.47 -17.89 -17.63
C LEU A 213 1.24 -18.48 -18.81
N THR A 214 2.16 -17.70 -19.38
CA THR A 214 3.04 -18.16 -20.46
C THR A 214 3.94 -19.31 -20.01
N SER A 215 4.54 -19.21 -18.81
CA SER A 215 5.38 -20.27 -18.23
C SER A 215 4.61 -21.58 -18.06
N ILE A 216 3.40 -21.52 -17.48
CA ILE A 216 2.53 -22.70 -17.28
C ILE A 216 2.11 -23.28 -18.63
N SER A 217 1.67 -22.43 -19.57
CA SER A 217 1.22 -22.85 -20.89
C SER A 217 2.32 -23.54 -21.67
N ARG A 218 3.56 -23.03 -21.63
CA ARG A 218 4.69 -23.66 -22.31
C ARG A 218 5.03 -25.02 -21.69
N ARG A 219 5.07 -25.12 -20.36
CA ARG A 219 5.32 -26.41 -19.67
C ARG A 219 4.25 -27.45 -20.02
N ARG A 220 2.97 -27.07 -20.02
CA ARG A 220 1.85 -27.97 -20.37
C ARG A 220 1.85 -28.33 -21.84
N ALA A 221 2.16 -27.40 -22.74
CA ALA A 221 2.28 -27.67 -24.17
C ALA A 221 3.39 -28.70 -24.49
N LEU A 222 4.54 -28.60 -23.80
CA LEU A 222 5.63 -29.56 -23.91
C LEU A 222 5.24 -30.95 -23.36
N LEU A 223 4.58 -31.00 -22.20
CA LEU A 223 4.15 -32.25 -21.57
C LEU A 223 3.06 -32.97 -22.38
N HIS A 224 2.09 -32.24 -22.91
CA HIS A 224 0.96 -32.81 -23.67
C HIS A 224 1.21 -32.88 -25.19
N ARG A 225 2.40 -32.47 -25.68
CA ARG A 225 2.74 -32.36 -27.11
C ARG A 225 1.67 -31.62 -27.94
N THR A 226 1.08 -30.58 -27.38
CA THR A 226 0.07 -29.75 -28.03
C THR A 226 0.63 -28.39 -28.42
N THR A 227 0.00 -27.71 -29.37
CA THR A 227 0.37 -26.34 -29.77
C THR A 227 0.27 -25.36 -28.61
N TYR A 228 1.33 -24.56 -28.40
CA TYR A 228 1.40 -23.52 -27.36
C TYR A 228 0.15 -22.64 -27.30
N TRP A 229 -0.29 -22.12 -28.46
CA TRP A 229 -1.45 -21.21 -28.54
C TRP A 229 -2.76 -21.85 -28.07
N LYS A 230 -2.98 -23.13 -28.39
CA LYS A 230 -4.18 -23.85 -27.98
C LYS A 230 -4.22 -24.03 -26.46
N GLN A 231 -3.06 -24.34 -25.86
CA GLN A 231 -2.95 -24.44 -24.42
C GLN A 231 -3.04 -23.07 -23.74
N TRP A 232 -2.42 -22.04 -24.29
CA TRP A 232 -2.46 -20.69 -23.74
C TRP A 232 -3.88 -20.12 -23.70
N MET A 233 -4.66 -20.25 -24.78
CA MET A 233 -6.07 -19.84 -24.76
C MET A 233 -6.89 -20.62 -23.74
N LYS A 234 -6.64 -21.93 -23.60
CA LYS A 234 -7.32 -22.76 -22.60
C LYS A 234 -7.00 -22.30 -21.18
N GLU A 235 -5.73 -22.05 -20.86
CA GLU A 235 -5.31 -21.55 -19.54
C GLU A 235 -5.84 -20.14 -19.30
N PHE A 236 -5.81 -19.25 -20.30
CA PHE A 236 -6.35 -17.89 -20.19
C PHE A 236 -7.84 -17.90 -19.86
N HIS A 237 -8.64 -18.74 -20.53
CA HIS A 237 -10.07 -18.84 -20.26
C HIS A 237 -10.35 -19.41 -18.87
N THR A 238 -9.59 -20.43 -18.46
CA THR A 238 -9.69 -21.08 -17.14
C THR A 238 -9.27 -20.13 -16.00
N HIS A 239 -8.26 -19.30 -16.24
CA HIS A 239 -7.63 -18.43 -15.25
C HIS A 239 -7.93 -16.95 -15.47
N SER A 240 -8.98 -16.62 -16.21
CA SER A 240 -9.42 -15.24 -16.47
C SER A 240 -9.64 -14.45 -15.18
N HIS A 241 -10.08 -15.12 -14.11
CA HIS A 241 -10.24 -14.55 -12.77
C HIS A 241 -8.93 -14.02 -12.14
N LEU A 242 -7.75 -14.52 -12.52
CA LEU A 242 -6.47 -13.98 -12.03
C LEU A 242 -6.19 -12.57 -12.59
N PHE A 243 -6.83 -12.19 -13.70
CA PHE A 243 -6.79 -10.82 -14.22
C PHE A 243 -7.85 -9.91 -13.59
N VAL A 244 -8.86 -10.49 -12.92
CA VAL A 244 -9.91 -9.73 -12.22
C VAL A 244 -9.41 -9.17 -10.88
N ALA A 245 -8.58 -9.92 -10.15
CA ALA A 245 -8.00 -9.47 -8.88
C ALA A 245 -7.28 -8.10 -8.94
N PRO A 246 -6.45 -7.79 -9.95
CA PRO A 246 -5.85 -6.47 -10.10
C PRO A 246 -6.80 -5.38 -10.59
N ILE A 247 -7.87 -5.72 -11.32
CA ILE A 247 -8.87 -4.74 -11.78
C ILE A 247 -9.73 -4.27 -10.60
N ILE A 248 -10.04 -5.16 -9.65
CA ILE A 248 -10.78 -4.82 -8.43
C ILE A 248 -9.89 -4.09 -7.41
N ALA A 249 -8.58 -4.39 -7.40
CA ALA A 249 -7.62 -3.78 -6.48
C ALA A 249 -7.01 -2.46 -7.01
N MET A 250 -7.53 -1.93 -8.13
CA MET A 250 -7.19 -0.64 -8.74
C MET A 250 -8.13 0.45 -8.24
#